data_AF-A0A3E0TSW9-F1
#
_entry.id   AF-A0A3E0TSW9-F1
#
_cell.length_a   1.000
_cell.length_b   1.000
_cell.length_c   1.000
_cell.angle_alpha   90.00
_cell.angle_beta   90.00
_cell.angle_gamma   90.00
#
_symmetry.space_group_name_H-M   'P 1'
#
loop_
_entity.id
_entity.type
_entity.pdbx_description
1 polymer ?
#
loop_
_entity_poly.entity_id
_entity_poly.type
_entity_poly.pdbx_seq_one_letter_code
_entity_poly.pdbx_strand_id
1 'polypeptide(L)'
;MSQLSSHLDRLMRVGGHFLTGFELNKPVGDWRAKAVNIPEDVEAVQLLLEYAASVSKCQEVDPGGVDGKISRTTGRSGTVRAIRAFQKTLMSKPDGRVDPNGATHNKLREQVTGASFVASAKASMSSINLSDGMPSWLRSVNVFSASAAPDWLDIAEDELGEAEIPGRAKNARIGEYHATVLGKVRDEDDPWCASFVNWVLEKAGYTGADSAWSHHWKNWGDGISKPAVGAVAFIDWGKVYPNKPKKQGRGHVGFVVGQTPNGRIVLLGGNQSNAVKYAQFGRAKIAAYRVPKGYEVDPSLYALPTLNVDKGAGGFNATR
;
A
#
# COMPACT_ATOMS: atom_id res chain seq x y z
N MET A 1 -11.81 -8.39 7.24
CA MET A 1 -10.60 -8.34 8.09
C MET A 1 -9.43 -9.14 7.49
N SER A 2 -9.37 -9.39 6.17
CA SER A 2 -8.64 -10.57 5.66
C SER A 2 -7.59 -10.37 4.56
N GLN A 3 -7.24 -9.14 4.14
CA GLN A 3 -6.15 -8.91 3.16
C GLN A 3 -5.21 -7.74 3.50
N LEU A 4 -5.72 -6.57 3.92
CA LEU A 4 -4.91 -5.42 4.40
C LEU A 4 -3.93 -5.76 5.52
N SER A 5 -4.41 -6.41 6.57
CA SER A 5 -3.54 -6.82 7.69
C SER A 5 -2.45 -7.76 7.20
N SER A 6 -2.78 -8.67 6.27
CA SER A 6 -1.79 -9.61 5.70
C SER A 6 -0.73 -8.92 4.84
N HIS A 7 -1.08 -7.82 4.17
CA HIS A 7 -0.15 -7.04 3.34
C HIS A 7 0.77 -6.17 4.18
N LEU A 8 0.23 -5.42 5.14
CA LEU A 8 1.00 -4.60 6.07
C LEU A 8 1.89 -5.46 6.97
N ASP A 9 1.38 -6.60 7.45
CA ASP A 9 2.20 -7.55 8.20
C ASP A 9 3.34 -8.10 7.33
N ARG A 10 3.08 -8.39 6.04
CA ARG A 10 4.13 -8.84 5.11
C ARG A 10 5.18 -7.75 4.86
N LEU A 11 4.78 -6.49 4.72
CA LEU A 11 5.67 -5.35 4.55
C LEU A 11 6.56 -5.10 5.78
N MET A 12 5.97 -5.15 6.98
CA MET A 12 6.70 -5.04 8.24
C MET A 12 7.70 -6.18 8.44
N ARG A 13 7.32 -7.41 8.05
CA ARG A 13 8.20 -8.58 8.11
C ARG A 13 9.35 -8.49 7.09
N VAL A 14 9.08 -8.07 5.86
CA VAL A 14 10.11 -7.78 4.84
C VAL A 14 11.08 -6.69 5.32
N GLY A 15 10.56 -5.59 5.87
CA GLY A 15 11.36 -4.48 6.38
C GLY A 15 12.26 -4.88 7.56
N GLY A 16 11.74 -5.67 8.50
CA GLY A 16 12.51 -6.20 9.63
C GLY A 16 13.68 -7.08 9.17
N HIS A 17 13.46 -7.95 8.19
CA HIS A 17 14.54 -8.76 7.61
C HIS A 17 15.54 -7.94 6.79
N PHE A 18 15.10 -6.87 6.12
CA PHE A 18 16.01 -5.97 5.41
C PHE A 18 16.96 -5.22 6.36
N LEU A 19 16.46 -4.73 7.50
CA LEU A 19 17.26 -4.03 8.52
C LEU A 19 18.32 -4.94 9.16
N THR A 20 18.01 -6.22 9.32
CA THR A 20 18.95 -7.24 9.81
C THR A 20 19.82 -7.80 8.69
N GLY A 21 19.69 -7.32 7.46
CA GLY A 21 20.42 -7.84 6.30
C GLY A 21 20.13 -9.33 6.04
N PHE A 22 18.94 -9.81 6.42
CA PHE A 22 18.49 -11.19 6.39
C PHE A 22 19.36 -12.14 7.22
N GLU A 23 19.87 -11.70 8.37
CA GLU A 23 20.56 -12.59 9.30
C GLU A 23 19.65 -13.71 9.82
N LEU A 24 20.23 -14.91 9.96
CA LEU A 24 19.55 -16.09 10.53
C LEU A 24 20.12 -16.41 11.90
N ASN A 25 19.26 -16.66 12.87
CA ASN A 25 19.65 -17.05 14.23
C ASN A 25 19.92 -18.56 14.34
N LYS A 26 19.18 -19.35 13.57
CA LYS A 26 19.17 -20.81 13.57
C LYS A 26 19.03 -21.35 12.14
N PRO A 27 19.41 -22.63 11.93
CA PRO A 27 19.24 -23.28 10.63
C PRO A 27 17.77 -23.45 10.23
N VAL A 28 17.50 -23.24 8.93
CA VAL A 28 16.17 -23.33 8.30
C VAL A 28 16.17 -24.41 7.23
N GLY A 29 15.07 -25.14 7.08
CA GLY A 29 14.88 -26.13 6.03
C GLY A 29 14.44 -27.49 6.56
N ASP A 30 14.92 -28.56 5.93
CA ASP A 30 14.44 -29.91 6.20
C ASP A 30 14.68 -30.33 7.67
N TRP A 31 13.61 -30.76 8.35
CA TRP A 31 13.68 -31.27 9.72
C TRP A 31 14.66 -32.46 9.84
N ARG A 32 14.80 -33.29 8.80
CA ARG A 32 15.76 -34.42 8.78
C ARG A 32 17.20 -33.96 8.71
N ALA A 33 17.43 -32.79 8.12
CA ALA A 33 18.73 -32.14 8.11
C ALA A 33 19.03 -31.44 9.45
N LYS A 34 18.21 -31.64 10.51
CA LYS A 34 18.34 -31.01 11.83
C LYS A 34 18.21 -29.48 11.79
N ALA A 35 17.37 -28.96 10.89
CA ALA A 35 16.96 -27.55 10.92
C ALA A 35 16.07 -27.26 12.15
N VAL A 36 16.17 -26.04 12.68
CA VAL A 36 15.40 -25.60 13.85
C VAL A 36 14.09 -24.96 13.44
N ASN A 37 14.10 -24.20 12.33
CA ASN A 37 12.91 -23.58 11.74
C ASN A 37 12.15 -22.65 12.71
N ILE A 38 12.83 -21.70 13.35
CA ILE A 38 12.12 -20.64 14.06
C ILE A 38 11.38 -19.75 13.04
N PRO A 39 10.17 -19.27 13.33
CA PRO A 39 9.33 -18.60 12.34
C PRO A 39 10.01 -17.44 11.61
N GLU A 40 10.77 -16.64 12.35
CA GLU A 40 11.45 -15.46 11.84
C GLU A 40 12.54 -15.84 10.81
N ASP A 41 13.35 -16.87 11.11
CA ASP A 41 14.38 -17.32 10.17
C ASP A 41 13.75 -18.00 8.94
N VAL A 42 12.64 -18.72 9.12
CA VAL A 42 11.90 -19.36 8.02
C VAL A 42 11.38 -18.30 7.05
N GLU A 43 10.82 -17.22 7.59
CA GLU A 43 10.32 -16.10 6.82
C GLU A 43 11.42 -15.39 6.03
N ALA A 44 12.57 -15.11 6.66
CA ALA A 44 13.75 -14.57 5.98
C ALA A 44 14.15 -15.41 4.75
N VAL A 45 14.20 -16.74 4.89
CA VAL A 45 14.55 -17.65 3.80
C VAL A 45 13.47 -17.70 2.72
N GLN A 46 12.18 -17.69 3.08
CA GLN A 46 11.08 -17.65 2.12
C GLN A 46 11.12 -16.37 1.26
N LEU A 47 11.36 -15.22 1.87
CA LEU A 47 11.49 -13.94 1.17
C LEU A 47 12.67 -13.92 0.19
N LEU A 48 13.83 -14.41 0.62
CA LEU A 48 15.00 -14.52 -0.24
C LEU A 48 14.76 -15.45 -1.45
N LEU A 49 14.06 -16.55 -1.25
CA LEU A 49 13.71 -17.50 -2.32
C LEU A 49 12.68 -16.94 -3.29
N GLU A 50 11.65 -16.23 -2.79
CA GLU A 50 10.68 -15.53 -3.63
C GLU A 50 11.37 -14.48 -4.51
N TYR A 51 12.29 -13.70 -3.94
CA TYR A 51 13.11 -12.75 -4.71
C TYR A 51 13.98 -13.47 -5.75
N ALA A 52 14.66 -14.55 -5.36
CA ALA A 52 15.48 -15.36 -6.26
C ALA A 52 14.66 -15.91 -7.44
N ALA A 53 13.45 -16.40 -7.18
CA ALA A 53 12.53 -16.91 -8.19
C ALA A 53 12.08 -15.80 -9.17
N SER A 54 11.79 -14.60 -8.65
CA SER A 54 11.42 -13.43 -9.45
C SER A 54 12.55 -13.01 -10.41
N VAL A 55 13.78 -12.84 -9.90
CA VAL A 55 14.92 -12.39 -10.70
C VAL A 55 15.35 -13.45 -11.72
N SER A 56 15.37 -14.72 -11.32
CA SER A 56 15.75 -15.83 -12.21
C SER A 56 14.61 -16.29 -13.14
N LYS A 57 13.38 -15.80 -12.93
CA LYS A 57 12.15 -16.29 -13.57
C LYS A 57 12.00 -17.82 -13.45
N CYS A 58 12.42 -18.39 -12.32
CA CYS A 58 12.41 -19.83 -12.06
C CYS A 58 11.39 -20.19 -10.98
N GLN A 59 10.25 -20.75 -11.39
CA GLN A 59 9.17 -21.14 -10.47
C GLN A 59 9.59 -22.28 -9.51
N GLU A 60 10.62 -23.08 -9.84
CA GLU A 60 11.09 -24.14 -8.93
C GLU A 60 11.74 -23.61 -7.65
N VAL A 61 12.24 -22.37 -7.69
CA VAL A 61 12.86 -21.67 -6.56
C VAL A 61 11.81 -20.90 -5.73
N ASP A 62 10.57 -20.84 -6.19
CA ASP A 62 9.48 -20.19 -5.46
C ASP A 62 9.02 -21.06 -4.28
N PRO A 63 9.04 -20.55 -3.03
CA PRO A 63 8.57 -21.30 -1.86
C PRO A 63 7.04 -21.53 -1.87
N GLY A 64 6.28 -20.84 -2.72
CA GLY A 64 4.81 -20.91 -2.80
C GLY A 64 4.10 -20.04 -1.76
N GLY A 65 4.81 -19.09 -1.16
CA GLY A 65 4.31 -18.17 -0.14
C GLY A 65 5.30 -17.91 1.00
N VAL A 66 4.96 -16.92 1.83
CA VAL A 66 5.72 -16.47 3.00
C VAL A 66 4.81 -16.57 4.22
N ASP A 67 5.01 -17.61 5.03
CA ASP A 67 4.14 -17.97 6.15
C ASP A 67 4.90 -18.30 7.44
N GLY A 68 6.23 -18.23 7.41
CA GLY A 68 7.11 -18.54 8.55
C GLY A 68 7.07 -20.03 8.96
N LYS A 69 6.58 -20.94 8.11
CA LYS A 69 6.36 -22.35 8.47
C LYS A 69 7.06 -23.32 7.53
N ILE A 70 7.60 -24.40 8.12
CA ILE A 70 8.11 -25.57 7.38
C ILE A 70 7.29 -26.81 7.76
N SER A 71 6.65 -27.43 6.77
CA SER A 71 5.93 -28.69 6.96
C SER A 71 6.84 -29.78 7.53
N ARG A 72 6.38 -30.47 8.57
CA ARG A 72 7.08 -31.64 9.15
C ARG A 72 6.97 -32.88 8.26
N THR A 73 6.01 -32.90 7.33
CA THR A 73 5.84 -34.01 6.39
C THR A 73 6.83 -33.86 5.24
N THR A 74 7.76 -34.81 5.14
CA THR A 74 8.81 -34.82 4.12
C THR A 74 8.23 -34.72 2.71
N GLY A 75 8.82 -33.85 1.88
CA GLY A 75 8.39 -33.63 0.49
C GLY A 75 7.15 -32.75 0.32
N ARG A 76 6.50 -32.30 1.41
CA ARG A 76 5.32 -31.42 1.34
C ARG A 76 5.59 -29.94 1.62
N SER A 77 6.81 -29.57 2.06
CA SER A 77 7.17 -28.16 2.22
C SER A 77 7.60 -27.55 0.89
N GLY A 78 6.85 -26.54 0.41
CA GLY A 78 7.22 -25.72 -0.74
C GLY A 78 8.57 -25.04 -0.54
N THR A 79 8.81 -24.47 0.65
CA THR A 79 10.09 -23.87 1.03
C THR A 79 11.26 -24.86 0.98
N VAL A 80 11.15 -26.08 1.52
CA VAL A 80 12.26 -27.07 1.44
C VAL A 80 12.53 -27.49 -0.01
N ARG A 81 11.48 -27.60 -0.85
CA ARG A 81 11.63 -27.87 -2.28
C ARG A 81 12.36 -26.72 -2.98
N ALA A 82 11.99 -25.48 -2.70
CA ALA A 82 12.62 -24.27 -3.22
C ALA A 82 14.09 -24.15 -2.78
N ILE A 83 14.41 -24.42 -1.50
CA ILE A 83 15.80 -24.47 -1.01
C ILE A 83 16.61 -25.49 -1.82
N ARG A 84 16.09 -26.71 -2.00
CA ARG A 84 16.78 -27.76 -2.78
C ARG A 84 16.95 -27.35 -4.24
N ALA A 85 15.94 -26.72 -4.86
CA ALA A 85 16.01 -26.23 -6.23
C ALA A 85 17.09 -25.15 -6.39
N PHE A 86 17.12 -24.17 -5.48
CA PHE A 86 18.16 -23.16 -5.44
C PHE A 86 19.56 -23.76 -5.23
N GLN A 87 19.70 -24.69 -4.29
CA GLN A 87 20.96 -25.37 -4.00
C GLN A 87 21.51 -26.17 -5.19
N LYS A 88 20.65 -26.73 -6.07
CA LYS A 88 21.13 -27.40 -7.31
C LYS A 88 21.94 -26.46 -8.21
N THR A 89 21.75 -25.15 -8.11
CA THR A 89 22.55 -24.16 -8.85
C THR A 89 23.93 -23.91 -8.23
N LEU A 90 24.15 -24.35 -6.98
CA LEU A 90 25.34 -24.04 -6.18
C LEU A 90 26.17 -25.27 -5.78
N MET A 91 25.54 -26.43 -5.70
CA MET A 91 26.18 -27.64 -5.17
C MET A 91 25.61 -28.91 -5.79
N SER A 92 26.43 -29.96 -5.83
CA SER A 92 26.09 -31.27 -6.39
C SER A 92 25.17 -32.11 -5.50
N LYS A 93 25.07 -31.81 -4.20
CA LYS A 93 24.24 -32.54 -3.23
C LYS A 93 23.37 -31.58 -2.41
N PRO A 94 22.20 -31.16 -2.92
CA PRO A 94 21.25 -30.35 -2.17
C PRO A 94 20.74 -31.07 -0.92
N ASP A 95 21.00 -30.50 0.25
CA ASP A 95 20.59 -31.06 1.54
C ASP A 95 19.24 -30.50 2.03
N GLY A 96 18.76 -29.41 1.45
CA GLY A 96 17.52 -28.75 1.81
C GLY A 96 17.62 -27.95 3.12
N ARG A 97 18.82 -27.57 3.56
CA ARG A 97 19.08 -26.79 4.77
C ARG A 97 19.86 -25.51 4.46
N VAL A 98 19.49 -24.43 5.13
CA VAL A 98 20.14 -23.12 5.07
C VAL A 98 20.69 -22.82 6.45
N ASP A 99 22.02 -22.83 6.58
CA ASP A 99 22.71 -22.49 7.82
C ASP A 99 23.00 -20.99 7.92
N PRO A 100 22.95 -20.39 9.12
CA PRO A 100 23.46 -19.04 9.36
C PRO A 100 24.87 -18.89 8.81
N ASN A 101 25.09 -17.82 8.04
CA ASN A 101 26.33 -17.55 7.30
C ASN A 101 26.87 -18.70 6.41
N GLY A 102 26.07 -19.71 6.10
CA GLY A 102 26.44 -20.82 5.22
C GLY A 102 26.41 -20.44 3.73
N ALA A 103 26.92 -21.31 2.87
CA ALA A 103 27.05 -21.03 1.43
C ALA A 103 25.71 -20.69 0.75
N THR A 104 24.65 -21.45 1.03
CA THR A 104 23.31 -21.18 0.50
C THR A 104 22.78 -19.83 0.98
N HIS A 105 22.95 -19.54 2.26
CA HIS A 105 22.49 -18.30 2.87
C HIS A 105 23.22 -17.08 2.30
N ASN A 106 24.54 -17.13 2.23
CA ASN A 106 25.34 -16.04 1.67
C ASN A 106 25.00 -15.80 0.19
N LYS A 107 24.78 -16.87 -0.59
CA LYS A 107 24.40 -16.71 -2.00
C LYS A 107 23.02 -16.08 -2.18
N LEU A 108 22.04 -16.48 -1.38
CA LEU A 108 20.72 -15.85 -1.38
C LEU A 108 20.83 -14.35 -1.02
N ARG A 109 21.63 -14.03 0.00
CA ARG A 109 21.89 -12.64 0.41
C ARG A 109 22.59 -11.84 -0.68
N GLU A 110 23.59 -12.39 -1.36
CA GLU A 110 24.29 -11.72 -2.47
C GLU A 110 23.34 -11.22 -3.57
N GLN A 111 22.24 -11.95 -3.82
CA GLN A 111 21.26 -11.55 -4.82
C GLN A 111 20.51 -10.26 -4.44
N VAL A 112 20.30 -10.03 -3.14
CA VAL A 112 19.66 -8.81 -2.61
C VAL A 112 20.66 -7.74 -2.18
N THR A 113 21.94 -8.09 -1.96
CA THR A 113 22.98 -7.18 -1.46
C THR A 113 23.95 -6.66 -2.54
N GLY A 114 23.56 -6.63 -3.82
CA GLY A 114 24.42 -6.12 -4.91
C GLY A 114 25.14 -4.80 -4.58
N ALA A 115 26.42 -4.70 -4.94
CA ALA A 115 27.40 -3.72 -4.43
C ALA A 115 27.01 -2.22 -4.56
N SER A 116 26.16 -1.84 -5.53
CA SER A 116 25.68 -0.45 -5.67
C SER A 116 24.58 -0.06 -4.68
N PHE A 117 23.82 -1.03 -4.17
CA PHE A 117 22.66 -0.77 -3.30
C PHE A 117 23.08 -0.74 -1.83
N VAL A 118 23.88 -1.71 -1.39
CA VAL A 118 24.30 -1.83 0.01
C VAL A 118 25.37 -0.81 0.41
N ALA A 119 26.29 -0.45 -0.50
CA ALA A 119 27.29 0.59 -0.22
C ALA A 119 26.64 1.98 -0.12
N SER A 120 25.67 2.30 -0.98
CA SER A 120 24.91 3.56 -0.96
C SER A 120 23.99 3.65 0.27
N ALA A 121 23.35 2.54 0.66
CA ALA A 121 22.54 2.48 1.87
C ALA A 121 23.39 2.60 3.15
N LYS A 122 24.51 1.88 3.24
CA LYS A 122 25.42 1.91 4.40
C LYS A 122 26.18 3.24 4.53
N ALA A 123 26.59 3.86 3.42
CA ALA A 123 27.19 5.21 3.40
C ALA A 123 26.20 6.32 3.76
N SER A 124 24.93 6.19 3.36
CA SER A 124 23.85 7.12 3.74
C SER A 124 23.43 6.95 5.22
N MET A 125 23.56 5.75 5.78
CA MET A 125 23.31 5.48 7.20
C MET A 125 24.48 5.86 8.12
N SER A 126 25.70 6.05 7.60
CA SER A 126 26.90 6.36 8.41
C SER A 126 27.28 7.86 8.42
N SER A 127 26.62 8.70 7.62
CA SER A 127 26.84 10.16 7.56
C SER A 127 25.73 10.95 8.26
N ILE A 128 25.41 10.54 9.49
CA ILE A 128 24.53 11.27 10.42
C ILE A 128 25.41 12.22 11.23
N ASN A 129 25.32 13.52 10.98
CA ASN A 129 25.79 14.53 11.94
C ASN A 129 24.59 15.25 12.57
N LEU A 130 24.57 15.19 13.90
CA LEU A 130 23.52 15.58 14.82
C LEU A 130 23.36 17.11 14.91
N SER A 131 22.13 17.61 14.89
CA SER A 131 21.79 18.85 15.63
C SER A 131 20.51 18.75 16.46
N ASP A 132 19.63 17.76 16.25
CA ASP A 132 18.41 17.58 17.07
C ASP A 132 18.39 16.28 17.89
N GLY A 133 19.51 15.55 17.95
CA GLY A 133 19.66 14.37 18.80
C GLY A 133 18.87 13.11 18.37
N MET A 134 18.12 13.13 17.27
CA MET A 134 17.47 11.92 16.73
C MET A 134 18.22 11.31 15.51
N PRO A 135 18.38 9.98 15.41
CA PRO A 135 19.23 9.36 14.39
C PRO A 135 18.50 9.10 13.06
N SER A 136 19.21 9.19 11.94
CA SER A 136 18.67 9.14 10.56
C SER A 136 17.99 7.83 10.13
N TRP A 137 18.16 6.71 10.85
CA TRP A 137 17.42 5.48 10.53
C TRP A 137 15.92 5.64 10.83
N LEU A 138 15.54 6.58 11.70
CA LEU A 138 14.16 7.05 11.83
C LEU A 138 13.65 7.74 10.54
N ARG A 139 14.55 8.31 9.72
CA ARG A 139 14.23 8.83 8.38
C ARG A 139 14.29 7.74 7.30
N SER A 140 15.09 6.68 7.46
CA SER A 140 15.27 5.62 6.44
C SER A 140 14.19 4.53 6.47
N VAL A 141 13.57 4.29 7.63
CA VAL A 141 12.37 3.44 7.73
C VAL A 141 11.18 4.08 7.01
N ASN A 142 11.19 5.41 6.85
CA ASN A 142 10.20 6.17 6.08
C ASN A 142 10.37 6.09 4.54
N VAL A 143 11.44 5.44 4.03
CA VAL A 143 11.73 5.44 2.59
C VAL A 143 11.44 4.08 1.93
N PHE A 144 11.30 2.97 2.68
CA PHE A 144 11.24 1.64 2.04
C PHE A 144 10.25 0.61 2.61
N SER A 145 9.18 1.04 3.29
CA SER A 145 7.94 0.26 3.34
C SER A 145 6.72 1.19 3.34
N ALA A 146 5.71 0.80 2.57
CA ALA A 146 4.59 1.60 2.09
C ALA A 146 5.02 2.66 1.06
N SER A 147 4.17 2.84 0.05
CA SER A 147 4.27 3.92 -0.92
C SER A 147 4.63 5.23 -0.21
N ALA A 148 5.33 6.17 -0.86
CA ALA A 148 5.40 7.52 -0.31
C ALA A 148 3.97 8.06 -0.02
N ALA A 149 2.94 7.47 -0.65
CA ALA A 149 1.54 7.67 -0.32
C ALA A 149 1.24 7.51 1.18
N PRO A 150 0.44 8.43 1.74
CA PRO A 150 -0.08 8.28 3.09
C PRO A 150 -0.85 6.96 3.31
N ASP A 151 -0.78 6.42 4.52
CA ASP A 151 -1.39 5.15 4.97
C ASP A 151 -2.89 5.00 4.64
N TRP A 152 -3.64 6.10 4.60
CA TRP A 152 -5.05 6.10 4.23
C TRP A 152 -5.30 5.77 2.76
N LEU A 153 -4.30 5.86 1.88
CA LEU A 153 -4.46 5.46 0.48
C LEU A 153 -4.58 3.96 0.30
N ASP A 154 -3.83 3.15 1.07
CA ASP A 154 -3.97 1.70 1.02
C ASP A 154 -5.40 1.30 1.40
N ILE A 155 -5.92 1.87 2.48
CA ILE A 155 -7.31 1.66 2.94
C ILE A 155 -8.32 2.05 1.85
N ALA A 156 -8.10 3.15 1.14
CA ALA A 156 -8.96 3.55 0.03
C ALA A 156 -8.88 2.58 -1.17
N GLU A 157 -7.71 2.01 -1.44
CA GLU A 157 -7.46 1.09 -2.54
C GLU A 157 -8.10 -0.28 -2.30
N ASP A 158 -8.14 -0.76 -1.05
CA ASP A 158 -8.80 -2.01 -0.71
C ASP A 158 -10.32 -1.98 -0.90
N GLU A 159 -10.91 -0.78 -0.96
CA GLU A 159 -12.34 -0.59 -1.25
C GLU A 159 -12.63 -0.47 -2.76
N LEU A 160 -11.61 -0.62 -3.63
CA LEU A 160 -11.79 -0.55 -5.10
C LEU A 160 -12.84 -1.55 -5.59
N GLY A 161 -13.78 -1.05 -6.39
CA GLY A 161 -14.87 -1.85 -6.96
C GLY A 161 -16.13 -1.91 -6.10
N GLU A 162 -16.10 -1.43 -4.85
CA GLU A 162 -17.31 -1.26 -4.05
C GLU A 162 -18.29 -0.34 -4.76
N ALA A 163 -19.51 -0.82 -4.97
CA ALA A 163 -20.51 -0.15 -5.78
C ALA A 163 -21.92 -0.32 -5.21
N GLU A 164 -22.82 0.59 -5.56
CA GLU A 164 -24.25 0.42 -5.27
C GLU A 164 -24.79 -0.82 -5.99
N ILE A 165 -25.67 -1.57 -5.32
CA ILE A 165 -26.33 -2.72 -5.93
C ILE A 165 -27.57 -2.21 -6.67
N PRO A 166 -27.73 -2.46 -7.98
CA PRO A 166 -28.92 -2.04 -8.70
C PRO A 166 -30.19 -2.68 -8.13
N GLY A 167 -31.23 -1.87 -7.92
CA GLY A 167 -32.54 -2.34 -7.43
C GLY A 167 -32.76 -2.02 -5.96
N ARG A 168 -33.41 -2.96 -5.23
CA ARG A 168 -33.79 -2.74 -3.81
C ARG A 168 -32.75 -3.25 -2.80
N ALA A 169 -31.74 -3.97 -3.27
CA ALA A 169 -30.68 -4.49 -2.42
C ALA A 169 -29.69 -3.37 -2.09
N LYS A 170 -29.21 -3.36 -0.85
CA LYS A 170 -28.37 -2.31 -0.29
C LYS A 170 -26.95 -2.85 -0.10
N ASN A 171 -25.92 -2.09 -0.48
CA ASN A 171 -24.54 -2.48 -0.17
C ASN A 171 -24.21 -2.10 1.29
N ALA A 172 -24.01 -3.10 2.14
CA ALA A 172 -23.69 -2.90 3.55
C ALA A 172 -22.42 -2.07 3.77
N ARG A 173 -21.42 -2.17 2.88
CA ARG A 173 -20.18 -1.40 2.94
C ARG A 173 -20.42 0.10 2.80
N ILE A 174 -21.31 0.51 1.89
CA ILE A 174 -21.71 1.92 1.72
C ILE A 174 -22.42 2.43 2.98
N GLY A 175 -23.23 1.57 3.62
CA GLY A 175 -23.81 1.84 4.94
C GLY A 175 -22.75 2.09 6.02
N GLU A 176 -21.66 1.31 6.03
CA GLU A 176 -20.54 1.54 6.95
C GLU A 176 -19.86 2.89 6.71
N TYR A 177 -19.72 3.35 5.46
CA TYR A 177 -19.19 4.69 5.17
C TYR A 177 -20.05 5.78 5.79
N HIS A 178 -21.37 5.70 5.59
CA HIS A 178 -22.31 6.66 6.15
C HIS A 178 -22.35 6.65 7.68
N ALA A 179 -22.04 5.53 8.33
CA ALA A 179 -22.03 5.43 9.79
C ALA A 179 -20.93 6.29 10.45
N THR A 180 -19.93 6.76 9.69
CA THR A 180 -18.82 7.59 10.20
C THR A 180 -19.10 9.10 10.16
N VAL A 181 -20.17 9.53 9.48
CA VAL A 181 -20.48 10.95 9.36
C VAL A 181 -21.64 11.34 10.27
N LEU A 182 -21.58 12.56 10.81
CA LEU A 182 -22.62 13.12 11.67
C LEU A 182 -23.68 13.85 10.81
N GLY A 183 -24.95 13.64 11.15
CA GLY A 183 -26.09 14.28 10.52
C GLY A 183 -27.01 13.32 9.76
N LYS A 184 -28.18 13.83 9.33
CA LYS A 184 -29.16 13.05 8.57
C LYS A 184 -28.64 12.82 7.14
N VAL A 185 -27.95 11.70 6.93
CA VAL A 185 -28.03 10.98 5.64
C VAL A 185 -29.51 10.67 5.44
N ARG A 186 -30.14 11.28 4.43
CA ARG A 186 -31.58 11.17 4.19
C ARG A 186 -31.93 9.82 3.58
N ASP A 187 -31.02 9.24 2.79
CA ASP A 187 -31.08 7.87 2.30
C ASP A 187 -29.67 7.39 1.88
N GLU A 188 -29.48 6.08 1.70
CA GLU A 188 -28.22 5.51 1.21
C GLU A 188 -27.92 5.79 -0.28
N ASP A 189 -28.93 6.31 -1.00
CA ASP A 189 -28.81 6.87 -2.35
C ASP A 189 -28.23 8.31 -2.33
N ASP A 190 -27.98 8.87 -1.14
CA ASP A 190 -27.29 10.16 -1.03
C ASP A 190 -25.83 10.04 -1.48
N PRO A 191 -25.25 11.09 -2.08
CA PRO A 191 -23.88 11.05 -2.55
C PRO A 191 -22.86 10.66 -1.46
N TRP A 192 -22.32 9.44 -1.52
CA TRP A 192 -21.43 8.86 -0.51
C TRP A 192 -19.93 9.13 -0.72
N CYS A 193 -19.55 10.06 -1.62
CA CYS A 193 -18.14 10.43 -1.84
C CYS A 193 -17.46 10.96 -0.56
N ALA A 194 -18.13 11.83 0.19
CA ALA A 194 -17.62 12.39 1.44
C ALA A 194 -17.62 11.36 2.57
N SER A 195 -18.65 10.52 2.66
CA SER A 195 -18.72 9.42 3.62
C SER A 195 -17.56 8.44 3.43
N PHE A 196 -17.22 8.10 2.18
CA PHE A 196 -16.08 7.25 1.85
C PHE A 196 -14.76 7.86 2.34
N VAL A 197 -14.48 9.11 1.97
CA VAL A 197 -13.23 9.79 2.38
C VAL A 197 -13.16 9.93 3.90
N ASN A 198 -14.28 10.22 4.57
CA ASN A 198 -14.36 10.28 6.03
C ASN A 198 -14.00 8.93 6.67
N TRP A 199 -14.66 7.86 6.21
CA TRP A 199 -14.45 6.51 6.71
C TRP A 199 -13.01 6.05 6.53
N VAL A 200 -12.42 6.30 5.35
CA VAL A 200 -11.02 5.95 5.06
C VAL A 200 -10.08 6.64 6.05
N LEU A 201 -10.27 7.93 6.31
CA LEU A 201 -9.43 8.69 7.23
C LEU A 201 -9.59 8.21 8.68
N GLU A 202 -10.81 7.91 9.12
CA GLU A 202 -11.04 7.35 10.46
C GLU A 202 -10.38 5.97 10.63
N LYS A 203 -10.40 5.12 9.60
CA LYS A 203 -9.72 3.83 9.63
C LYS A 203 -8.20 3.96 9.71
N ALA A 204 -7.64 5.02 9.13
CA ALA A 204 -6.23 5.37 9.27
C ALA A 204 -5.90 6.11 10.60
N GLY A 205 -6.90 6.35 11.47
CA GLY A 205 -6.69 7.03 12.75
C GLY A 205 -6.68 8.55 12.69
N TYR A 206 -7.13 9.14 11.57
CA TYR A 206 -7.29 10.58 11.42
C TYR A 206 -8.74 11.02 11.61
N THR A 207 -8.93 12.25 12.05
CA THR A 207 -10.27 12.85 12.14
C THR A 207 -10.76 13.28 10.76
N GLY A 208 -11.90 12.75 10.34
CA GLY A 208 -12.58 13.16 9.13
C GLY A 208 -13.27 14.53 9.24
N ALA A 209 -14.17 14.83 8.30
CA ALA A 209 -14.99 16.05 8.33
C ALA A 209 -16.32 15.85 9.07
N ASP A 210 -16.58 14.63 9.55
CA ASP A 210 -17.78 14.18 10.23
C ASP A 210 -19.07 14.56 9.46
N SER A 211 -19.00 14.60 8.13
CA SER A 211 -20.09 15.10 7.30
C SER A 211 -20.16 14.42 5.93
N ALA A 212 -21.39 14.04 5.54
CA ALA A 212 -21.70 13.59 4.19
C ALA A 212 -21.64 14.71 3.13
N TRP A 213 -21.51 15.97 3.54
CA TRP A 213 -21.52 17.10 2.62
C TRP A 213 -20.11 17.44 2.13
N SER A 214 -19.84 17.20 0.84
CA SER A 214 -18.52 17.38 0.24
C SER A 214 -17.95 18.81 0.38
N HIS A 215 -18.79 19.83 0.54
CA HIS A 215 -18.34 21.22 0.73
C HIS A 215 -17.58 21.46 2.03
N HIS A 216 -17.79 20.64 3.07
CA HIS A 216 -17.02 20.76 4.31
C HIS A 216 -15.53 20.45 4.11
N TRP A 217 -15.20 19.62 3.11
CA TRP A 217 -13.81 19.34 2.74
C TRP A 217 -13.09 20.54 2.11
N LYS A 218 -13.80 21.62 1.77
CA LYS A 218 -13.18 22.87 1.33
C LYS A 218 -12.27 23.46 2.40
N ASN A 219 -12.62 23.35 3.68
CA ASN A 219 -11.88 23.95 4.80
C ASN A 219 -11.44 22.93 5.86
N TRP A 220 -11.59 21.63 5.59
CA TRP A 220 -11.16 20.56 6.47
C TRP A 220 -9.63 20.46 6.52
N GLY A 221 -9.07 20.15 7.68
CA GLY A 221 -7.65 19.89 7.85
C GLY A 221 -6.75 21.08 7.49
N ASP A 222 -5.51 20.78 7.12
CA ASP A 222 -4.53 21.79 6.70
C ASP A 222 -4.53 21.95 5.18
N GLY A 223 -4.40 23.20 4.74
CA GLY A 223 -4.43 23.55 3.32
C GLY A 223 -3.07 23.48 2.66
N ILE A 224 -2.99 22.80 1.51
CA ILE A 224 -1.80 22.79 0.66
C ILE A 224 -2.07 23.46 -0.69
N SER A 225 -1.05 24.11 -1.25
CA SER A 225 -1.19 24.97 -2.46
C SER A 225 -1.10 24.20 -3.78
N LYS A 226 -0.58 22.98 -3.76
CA LYS A 226 -0.40 22.10 -4.94
C LYS A 226 -0.83 20.67 -4.62
N PRO A 227 -1.25 19.88 -5.63
CA PRO A 227 -1.63 18.49 -5.41
C PRO A 227 -0.46 17.68 -4.89
N ALA A 228 -0.72 16.81 -3.92
CA ALA A 228 0.19 15.79 -3.44
C ALA A 228 -0.56 14.45 -3.41
N VAL A 229 0.14 13.34 -3.64
CA VAL A 229 -0.43 12.00 -3.45
C VAL A 229 -0.96 11.87 -2.01
N GLY A 230 -2.18 11.34 -1.88
CA GLY A 230 -2.94 11.22 -0.64
C GLY A 230 -3.69 12.48 -0.22
N ALA A 231 -3.41 13.65 -0.78
CA ALA A 231 -4.19 14.84 -0.46
C ALA A 231 -5.65 14.67 -0.84
N VAL A 232 -6.55 15.11 0.04
CA VAL A 232 -7.98 15.19 -0.25
C VAL A 232 -8.20 16.36 -1.20
N ALA A 233 -8.63 16.06 -2.43
CA ALA A 233 -9.01 17.06 -3.41
C ALA A 233 -10.52 17.32 -3.34
N PHE A 234 -10.88 18.58 -3.09
CA PHE A 234 -12.27 19.03 -3.16
C PHE A 234 -12.55 19.68 -4.51
N ILE A 235 -13.62 19.23 -5.17
CA ILE A 235 -14.11 19.77 -6.44
C ILE A 235 -15.43 20.48 -6.18
N ASP A 236 -15.53 21.76 -6.55
CA ASP A 236 -16.78 22.52 -6.51
C ASP A 236 -17.38 22.60 -7.92
N TRP A 237 -18.54 21.99 -8.16
CA TRP A 237 -19.20 22.01 -9.47
C TRP A 237 -20.22 23.15 -9.61
N GLY A 238 -20.35 24.03 -8.61
CA GLY A 238 -21.12 25.28 -8.69
C GLY A 238 -22.66 25.15 -8.64
N LYS A 239 -23.29 26.35 -8.68
CA LYS A 239 -24.71 26.75 -8.50
C LYS A 239 -25.63 25.87 -7.63
N VAL A 240 -25.98 26.42 -6.47
CA VAL A 240 -27.15 26.06 -5.65
C VAL A 240 -28.42 26.58 -6.33
N TYR A 241 -29.36 25.69 -6.64
CA TYR A 241 -30.66 26.07 -7.19
C TYR A 241 -31.69 26.09 -6.06
N PRO A 242 -32.09 27.27 -5.54
CA PRO A 242 -33.01 27.37 -4.39
C PRO A 242 -34.34 26.65 -4.63
N ASN A 243 -34.82 26.64 -5.88
CA ASN A 243 -36.08 25.98 -6.28
C ASN A 243 -35.90 24.54 -6.79
N LYS A 244 -34.69 23.97 -6.70
CA LYS A 244 -34.39 22.58 -7.08
C LYS A 244 -33.47 21.95 -6.03
N PRO A 245 -34.00 21.52 -4.87
CA PRO A 245 -33.21 20.96 -3.77
C PRO A 245 -32.29 19.79 -4.20
N LYS A 246 -32.74 18.96 -5.15
CA LYS A 246 -31.92 17.90 -5.79
C LYS A 246 -30.75 18.39 -6.65
N LYS A 247 -30.59 19.70 -6.84
CA LYS A 247 -29.50 20.35 -7.60
C LYS A 247 -28.66 21.30 -6.74
N GLN A 248 -28.86 21.34 -5.43
CA GLN A 248 -28.09 22.22 -4.56
C GLN A 248 -26.65 21.69 -4.39
N GLY A 249 -25.64 22.53 -4.69
CA GLY A 249 -24.24 22.36 -4.26
C GLY A 249 -23.59 21.04 -4.66
N ARG A 250 -23.45 20.76 -5.96
CA ARG A 250 -22.72 19.57 -6.44
C ARG A 250 -21.24 19.75 -6.16
N GLY A 251 -20.72 19.12 -5.11
CA GLY A 251 -19.29 19.01 -4.85
C GLY A 251 -18.86 17.56 -4.90
N HIS A 252 -17.58 17.30 -5.15
CA HIS A 252 -16.98 15.96 -5.11
C HIS A 252 -15.71 15.98 -4.28
N VAL A 253 -15.36 14.85 -3.69
CA VAL A 253 -14.13 14.69 -2.92
C VAL A 253 -13.52 13.32 -3.19
N GLY A 254 -12.19 13.24 -3.19
CA GLY A 254 -11.42 12.01 -3.33
C GLY A 254 -9.95 12.27 -3.07
N PHE A 255 -9.17 11.21 -2.92
CA PHE A 255 -7.73 11.30 -2.68
C PHE A 255 -6.97 11.41 -3.99
N VAL A 256 -6.04 12.36 -4.08
CA VAL A 256 -5.11 12.46 -5.21
C VAL A 256 -4.20 11.25 -5.22
N VAL A 257 -4.14 10.52 -6.33
CA VAL A 257 -3.22 9.37 -6.48
C VAL A 257 -2.21 9.56 -7.61
N GLY A 258 -2.39 10.60 -8.43
CA GLY A 258 -1.48 10.90 -9.51
C GLY A 258 -2.05 11.87 -10.52
N GLN A 259 -1.47 11.85 -11.71
CA GLN A 259 -1.93 12.63 -12.85
C GLN A 259 -1.88 11.82 -14.14
N THR A 260 -2.66 12.17 -15.13
CA THR A 260 -2.56 11.56 -16.47
C THR A 260 -1.44 12.22 -17.29
N PRO A 261 -1.01 11.61 -18.41
CA PRO A 261 -0.02 12.22 -19.31
C PRO A 261 -0.42 13.61 -19.82
N ASN A 262 -1.71 13.91 -19.89
CA ASN A 262 -2.25 15.22 -20.28
C ASN A 262 -2.49 16.17 -19.08
N GLY A 263 -1.93 15.85 -17.91
CA GLY A 263 -1.91 16.73 -16.74
C GLY A 263 -3.21 16.83 -15.95
N ARG A 264 -4.19 15.93 -16.18
CA ARG A 264 -5.39 15.83 -15.34
C ARG A 264 -5.06 15.14 -14.03
N ILE A 265 -5.70 15.53 -12.94
CA ILE A 265 -5.50 14.91 -11.63
C ILE A 265 -6.33 13.63 -11.56
N VAL A 266 -5.71 12.54 -11.13
CA VAL A 266 -6.39 11.27 -10.89
C VAL A 266 -6.75 11.20 -9.41
N LEU A 267 -8.04 10.97 -9.14
CA LEU A 267 -8.57 10.78 -7.80
C LEU A 267 -9.03 9.33 -7.61
N LEU A 268 -8.65 8.75 -6.48
CA LEU A 268 -9.30 7.59 -5.89
C LEU A 268 -10.43 8.09 -4.99
N GLY A 269 -11.67 7.69 -5.28
CA GLY A 269 -12.82 8.19 -4.55
C GLY A 269 -14.05 7.33 -4.71
N GLY A 270 -14.94 7.41 -3.72
CA GLY A 270 -16.25 6.79 -3.71
C GLY A 270 -17.29 7.56 -4.54
N ASN A 271 -18.37 6.87 -4.88
CA ASN A 271 -19.47 7.34 -5.72
C ASN A 271 -19.03 7.94 -7.07
N GLN A 272 -17.93 7.43 -7.63
CA GLN A 272 -17.47 7.82 -8.96
C GLN A 272 -18.12 6.92 -9.99
N SER A 273 -19.25 7.37 -10.54
CA SER A 273 -20.18 6.51 -11.30
C SER A 273 -20.67 5.32 -10.45
N ASN A 274 -21.14 5.62 -9.23
CA ASN A 274 -21.71 4.67 -8.27
C ASN A 274 -20.73 3.57 -7.83
N ALA A 275 -19.42 3.84 -7.89
CA ALA A 275 -18.37 2.92 -7.43
C ALA A 275 -17.17 3.65 -6.80
N VAL A 276 -16.40 2.94 -5.97
CA VAL A 276 -15.03 3.30 -5.60
C VAL A 276 -14.12 2.93 -6.77
N LYS A 277 -13.46 3.92 -7.35
CA LYS A 277 -12.55 3.73 -8.49
C LYS A 277 -11.58 4.88 -8.63
N TYR A 278 -10.71 4.78 -9.62
CA TYR A 278 -9.93 5.89 -10.14
C TYR A 278 -10.72 6.70 -11.18
N ALA A 279 -10.66 8.02 -11.09
CA ALA A 279 -11.23 8.91 -12.09
C ALA A 279 -10.36 10.16 -12.29
N GLN A 280 -10.30 10.65 -13.53
CA GLN A 280 -9.50 11.82 -13.89
C GLN A 280 -10.33 13.11 -13.99
N PHE A 281 -9.82 14.18 -13.40
CA PHE A 281 -10.46 15.50 -13.36
C PHE A 281 -9.52 16.59 -13.87
N GLY A 282 -10.08 17.60 -14.53
CA GLY A 282 -9.28 18.75 -14.94
C GLY A 282 -8.81 19.54 -13.73
N ARG A 283 -7.52 19.93 -13.68
CA ARG A 283 -6.92 20.71 -12.58
C ARG A 283 -7.75 21.92 -12.17
N ALA A 284 -8.27 22.67 -13.14
CA ALA A 284 -9.08 23.86 -12.91
C ALA A 284 -10.41 23.61 -12.19
N LYS A 285 -10.87 22.35 -12.08
CA LYS A 285 -12.08 22.01 -11.33
C LYS A 285 -11.81 21.81 -9.84
N ILE A 286 -10.57 21.52 -9.45
CA ILE A 286 -10.23 21.27 -8.05
C ILE A 286 -10.08 22.61 -7.34
N ALA A 287 -10.92 22.83 -6.35
CA ALA A 287 -11.03 24.09 -5.61
C ALA A 287 -10.12 24.12 -4.37
N ALA A 288 -9.79 22.97 -3.78
CA ALA A 288 -8.88 22.87 -2.65
C ALA A 288 -8.17 21.51 -2.60
N TYR A 289 -6.96 21.52 -2.05
CA TYR A 289 -6.26 20.33 -1.58
C TYR A 289 -6.08 20.44 -0.07
N ARG A 290 -6.41 19.35 0.63
CA ARG A 290 -6.36 19.26 2.09
C ARG A 290 -5.67 17.99 2.54
N VAL A 291 -5.08 18.05 3.72
CA VAL A 291 -4.48 16.92 4.41
C VAL A 291 -4.94 16.93 5.87
N PRO A 292 -4.82 15.82 6.61
CA PRO A 292 -5.15 15.82 8.03
C PRO A 292 -4.40 16.93 8.77
N LYS A 293 -5.03 17.47 9.81
CA LYS A 293 -4.43 18.56 10.59
C LYS A 293 -3.12 18.10 11.23
N GLY A 294 -2.05 18.87 11.04
CA GLY A 294 -0.71 18.55 11.51
C GLY A 294 0.02 17.51 10.65
N TYR A 295 -0.56 17.05 9.55
CA TYR A 295 0.10 16.13 8.63
C TYR A 295 1.12 16.86 7.76
N GLU A 296 2.39 16.50 7.90
CA GLU A 296 3.46 17.00 7.05
C GLU A 296 3.55 16.18 5.77
N VAL A 297 3.27 16.82 4.64
CA VAL A 297 3.35 16.16 3.32
C VAL A 297 4.80 15.98 2.95
N ASP A 298 5.23 14.73 2.78
CA ASP A 298 6.56 14.43 2.26
C ASP A 298 6.76 15.11 0.88
N PRO A 299 7.86 15.86 0.67
CA PRO A 299 8.09 16.59 -0.57
C PRO A 299 8.01 15.74 -1.85
N SER A 300 8.34 14.45 -1.78
CA SER A 300 8.25 13.52 -2.90
C SER A 300 6.82 13.32 -3.38
N LEU A 301 5.81 13.51 -2.51
CA LEU A 301 4.40 13.33 -2.86
C LEU A 301 3.85 14.39 -3.79
N TYR A 302 4.53 15.52 -3.90
CA TYR A 302 4.18 16.54 -4.89
C TYR A 302 4.60 16.14 -6.32
N ALA A 303 5.53 15.18 -6.47
CA ALA A 303 5.89 14.60 -7.75
C ALA A 303 4.86 13.53 -8.13
N LEU A 304 3.71 13.97 -8.64
CA LEU A 304 2.59 13.07 -8.96
C LEU A 304 2.99 11.99 -9.98
N PRO A 305 2.76 10.70 -9.70
CA PRO A 305 2.98 9.64 -10.68
C PRO A 305 2.07 9.82 -11.90
N THR A 306 2.54 9.38 -13.06
CA THR A 306 1.75 9.42 -14.29
C THR A 306 0.96 8.12 -14.46
N LEU A 307 -0.37 8.24 -14.55
CA LEU A 307 -1.31 7.12 -14.62
C LEU A 307 -2.13 7.16 -15.90
N ASN A 308 -2.29 6.01 -16.56
CA ASN A 308 -3.19 5.87 -17.69
C ASN A 308 -4.58 5.48 -17.18
N VAL A 309 -5.48 6.47 -17.12
CA VAL A 309 -6.88 6.27 -16.73
C VAL A 309 -7.76 6.67 -17.90
N ASP A 310 -8.58 5.75 -18.39
CA ASP A 310 -9.47 6.01 -19.52
C ASP A 310 -10.49 7.10 -19.20
N LYS A 311 -10.92 7.83 -20.24
CA LYS A 311 -12.03 8.78 -20.12
C LYS A 311 -13.35 8.00 -20.07
N GLY A 312 -13.67 7.37 -18.93
CA GLY A 312 -15.02 6.89 -18.63
C GLY A 312 -15.25 5.39 -18.40
N ALA A 313 -14.23 4.52 -18.43
CA ALA A 313 -14.32 3.09 -18.07
C ALA A 313 -13.20 2.80 -17.03
N GLY A 314 -13.34 1.99 -15.98
CA GLY A 314 -13.90 0.65 -15.97
C GLY A 314 -12.77 -0.35 -16.20
N GLY A 315 -12.03 -0.71 -15.15
CA GLY A 315 -11.03 -1.80 -15.17
C GLY A 315 -9.60 -1.39 -15.54
N PHE A 316 -8.65 -1.78 -14.70
CA PHE A 316 -7.22 -1.69 -14.96
C PHE A 316 -6.81 -2.75 -15.99
N ASN A 317 -6.09 -2.38 -17.04
CA ASN A 317 -5.22 -3.31 -17.78
C ASN A 317 -3.80 -2.79 -17.62
N ALA A 318 -3.01 -3.48 -16.79
CA ALA A 318 -1.58 -3.27 -16.71
C ALA A 318 -0.95 -3.82 -17.99
N THR A 319 -0.53 -2.95 -18.90
CA THR A 319 0.35 -3.34 -20.01
C THR A 319 1.77 -3.54 -19.46
N ARG A 320 2.34 -4.71 -19.78
CA ARG A 320 3.73 -5.13 -19.56
C ARG A 320 4.75 -4.17 -20.14
#